data_AF-A0A933LJG9-F1
#
_entry.id   AF-A0A933LJG9-F1
#
_cell.length_a   1.000
_cell.length_b   1.000
_cell.length_c   1.000
_cell.angle_alpha   90.00
_cell.angle_beta   90.00
_cell.angle_gamma   90.00
#
_symmetry.space_group_name_H-M   'P 1'
#
loop_
_entity.id
_entity.type
_entity.pdbx_description
1 polymer ?
#
loop_
_entity_poly.entity_id
_entity_poly.type
_entity_poly.pdbx_seq_one_letter_code
_entity_poly.pdbx_strand_id
1 'polypeptide(L)'
;MQIRITLLTAWMVASTVGGQAAPQVLWQGGRMQARLVPPNLAAPMDRLVETTINGYLDESCGRTIPVGAQAEGDAVSVLVGDEQNNPAIGRLVAAGLDLGRADLGDEGFRLLTHEADGRKSVIITANTPAGLKYGCQELVFFHTALTSDSAAVDWPLDTRRKPGWAYRGIYMLPCWSAHDSIANWRAVLKFNSELTLNRNWFWLGGFPVMEQYGGEYKGTDLANVQNVRGLIDLCRSEAMKFYVGDGWFTWHHAKAVKGDPQRGIQYYLDLVDLLPGTEGIYLEPVGEGSDAKEEVWRPQAAGIHTLAEAVWKKHPDLEFAVAIGKFNNPAYRKLIHEIDDGSDSSHRGRLYWWWCWGDPLKCRALDEHPLVLRWHTTVHMSDFHGSTDAPRPDERPLTGFATSYDPGQGYGNPWNGWGKLGFDKARNVHPRTMPFFSHQYRFRERCWDAAITDDAFARRLSCRLFDADMPADSIQRYLELAAMCSQPRQADLRKLLAIEAFVNAHQGKGTARNRDTLTRMAEAVAGIRAELAKPPATRPK
;
A
#
# COMPACT_ATOMS: atom_id res chain seq x y z
N MET A 1 43.60 4.68 24.71
CA MET A 1 42.81 4.59 23.46
C MET A 1 41.58 5.47 23.63
N GLN A 2 41.69 6.74 23.20
CA GLN A 2 40.69 7.79 23.46
C GLN A 2 39.53 7.67 22.47
N ILE A 3 38.32 7.48 22.99
CA ILE A 3 37.08 7.47 22.22
C ILE A 3 36.68 8.93 21.98
N ARG A 4 36.81 9.40 20.74
CA ARG A 4 36.26 10.68 20.30
C ARG A 4 34.74 10.53 20.13
N ILE A 5 33.99 11.12 21.04
CA ILE A 5 32.56 11.37 20.90
C ILE A 5 32.40 12.49 19.87
N THR A 6 31.95 12.15 18.66
CA THR A 6 31.57 13.15 17.66
C THR A 6 30.16 13.62 18.00
N LEU A 7 30.06 14.80 18.60
CA LEU A 7 28.80 15.54 18.74
C LEU A 7 28.31 15.93 17.34
N LEU A 8 27.26 15.25 16.87
CA LEU A 8 26.46 15.66 15.72
C LEU A 8 25.61 16.87 16.14
N THR A 9 26.16 18.06 15.94
CA THR A 9 25.38 19.30 15.91
C THR A 9 24.41 19.23 14.74
N ALA A 10 23.14 19.51 15.00
CA ALA A 10 22.08 19.61 14.01
C ALA A 10 22.50 20.55 12.87
N TRP A 11 22.82 19.97 11.72
CA TRP A 11 22.93 20.70 10.47
C TRP A 11 21.51 21.07 10.02
N MET A 12 21.08 22.29 10.33
CA MET A 12 20.33 23.05 9.35
C MET A 12 21.27 23.19 8.15
N VAL A 13 20.99 22.43 7.08
CA VAL A 13 21.59 22.70 5.78
C VAL A 13 21.07 24.08 5.37
N ALA A 14 21.79 25.13 5.74
CA ALA A 14 21.69 26.43 5.13
C ALA A 14 22.27 26.29 3.71
N SER A 15 21.49 25.73 2.81
CA SER A 15 21.71 25.90 1.38
C SER A 15 21.63 27.40 1.07
N THR A 16 22.73 27.93 0.57
CA THR A 16 22.90 29.28 0.07
C THR A 16 22.12 29.46 -1.25
N VAL A 17 20.80 29.64 -1.17
CA VAL A 17 19.91 29.94 -2.31
C VAL A 17 18.75 30.82 -1.78
N GLY A 18 18.33 31.82 -2.55
CA GLY A 18 17.33 32.87 -2.27
C GLY A 18 16.41 32.67 -1.05
N GLY A 19 16.30 33.71 -0.20
CA GLY A 19 15.52 33.70 1.04
C GLY A 19 14.21 32.94 0.92
N GLN A 20 14.13 31.79 1.60
CA GLN A 20 12.95 30.94 1.60
C GLN A 20 11.79 31.76 2.19
N ALA A 21 10.73 31.92 1.41
CA ALA A 21 9.55 32.64 1.86
C ALA A 21 8.92 31.92 3.06
N ALA A 22 8.16 32.67 3.87
CA ALA A 22 7.45 32.07 4.99
C ALA A 22 6.43 31.01 4.48
N PRO A 23 6.31 29.86 5.18
CA PRO A 23 5.25 28.89 4.92
C PRO A 23 3.87 29.57 4.89
N GLN A 24 2.98 29.07 4.05
CA GLN A 24 1.62 29.62 3.95
C GLN A 24 0.67 28.89 4.89
N VAL A 25 -0.02 29.64 5.73
CA VAL A 25 -0.92 29.10 6.74
C VAL A 25 -2.21 28.63 6.07
N LEU A 26 -2.59 27.37 6.28
CA LEU A 26 -3.88 26.82 5.86
C LEU A 26 -4.96 27.11 6.92
N TRP A 27 -4.59 27.03 8.21
CA TRP A 27 -5.39 27.50 9.34
C TRP A 27 -4.52 27.78 10.56
N GLN A 28 -5.01 28.63 11.46
CA GLN A 28 -4.39 28.91 12.76
C GLN A 28 -5.45 29.38 13.76
N GLY A 29 -5.37 28.97 15.03
CA GLY A 29 -6.28 29.44 16.08
C GLY A 29 -7.74 29.07 15.78
N GLY A 30 -7.97 27.94 15.11
CA GLY A 30 -9.29 27.52 14.62
C GLY A 30 -9.86 28.32 13.44
N ARG A 31 -9.18 29.37 12.96
CA ARG A 31 -9.59 30.13 11.77
C ARG A 31 -8.99 29.53 10.52
N MET A 32 -9.85 29.13 9.59
CA MET A 32 -9.46 28.64 8.28
C MET A 32 -8.98 29.79 7.38
N GLN A 33 -7.84 29.59 6.72
CA GLN A 33 -7.21 30.53 5.78
C GLN A 33 -7.01 29.90 4.39
N ALA A 34 -7.60 28.73 4.14
CA ALA A 34 -7.57 28.05 2.86
C ALA A 34 -8.96 27.67 2.34
N ARG A 35 -9.07 27.49 1.02
CA ARG A 35 -10.21 26.84 0.35
C ARG A 35 -9.74 25.75 -0.58
N LEU A 36 -10.46 24.62 -0.59
CA LEU A 36 -10.22 23.52 -1.53
C LEU A 36 -11.11 23.70 -2.77
N VAL A 37 -10.50 23.69 -3.94
CA VAL A 37 -11.18 23.75 -5.25
C VAL A 37 -10.93 22.41 -5.97
N PRO A 38 -11.82 21.42 -5.82
CA PRO A 38 -11.65 20.11 -6.43
C PRO A 38 -11.85 20.16 -7.95
N PRO A 39 -11.33 19.17 -8.69
CA PRO A 39 -11.61 18.99 -10.11
C PRO A 39 -13.04 18.48 -10.32
N ASN A 40 -13.59 18.70 -11.52
CA ASN A 40 -14.80 18.05 -11.98
C ASN A 40 -14.45 16.66 -12.57
N LEU A 41 -14.57 15.61 -11.77
CA LEU A 41 -14.35 14.22 -12.19
C LEU A 41 -15.66 13.46 -12.32
N ALA A 42 -15.69 12.45 -13.19
CA ALA A 42 -16.82 11.54 -13.31
C ALA A 42 -16.89 10.58 -12.10
N ALA A 43 -18.10 10.15 -11.75
CA ALA A 43 -18.31 9.08 -10.78
C ALA A 43 -17.61 7.78 -11.23
N PRO A 44 -17.07 6.96 -10.29
CA PRO A 44 -17.14 7.11 -8.84
C PRO A 44 -16.02 7.98 -8.22
N MET A 45 -15.24 8.70 -9.03
CA MET A 45 -14.06 9.47 -8.59
C MET A 45 -14.37 10.95 -8.28
N ASP A 46 -15.62 11.38 -8.42
CA ASP A 46 -16.09 12.75 -8.19
C ASP A 46 -15.74 13.27 -6.78
N ARG A 47 -15.68 12.37 -5.80
CA ARG A 47 -15.31 12.69 -4.40
C ARG A 47 -13.90 12.29 -4.01
N LEU A 48 -13.05 11.84 -4.95
CA LEU A 48 -11.71 11.33 -4.67
C LEU A 48 -10.84 12.36 -3.95
N VAL A 49 -10.81 13.60 -4.46
CA VAL A 49 -9.97 14.68 -3.92
C VAL A 49 -10.43 15.11 -2.53
N GLU A 50 -11.73 15.33 -2.35
CA GLU A 50 -12.29 15.70 -1.07
C GLU A 50 -12.07 14.60 -0.03
N THR A 51 -12.38 13.35 -0.38
CA THR A 51 -12.18 12.20 0.51
C THR A 51 -10.71 12.01 0.87
N THR A 52 -9.78 12.30 -0.05
CA THR A 52 -8.35 12.22 0.21
C THR A 52 -7.88 13.36 1.12
N ILE A 53 -8.05 14.62 0.72
CA ILE A 53 -7.54 15.75 1.49
C ILE A 53 -8.29 15.89 2.81
N ASN A 54 -9.60 16.07 2.76
CA ASN A 54 -10.40 16.31 3.97
C ASN A 54 -10.55 15.05 4.82
N GLY A 55 -10.57 13.85 4.22
CA GLY A 55 -10.59 12.61 5.00
C GLY A 55 -9.32 12.41 5.84
N TYR A 56 -8.14 12.62 5.26
CA TYR A 56 -6.89 12.51 6.03
C TYR A 56 -6.68 13.65 7.01
N LEU A 57 -7.11 14.88 6.71
CA LEU A 57 -7.05 15.99 7.66
C LEU A 57 -8.03 15.81 8.83
N ASP A 58 -9.23 15.31 8.58
CA ASP A 58 -10.20 15.01 9.62
C ASP A 58 -9.70 13.88 10.53
N GLU A 59 -9.18 12.80 9.93
CA GLU A 59 -8.57 11.71 10.69
C GLU A 59 -7.34 12.19 11.50
N SER A 60 -6.50 13.06 10.90
CA SER A 60 -5.24 13.47 11.51
C SER A 60 -5.43 14.51 12.61
N CYS A 61 -6.32 15.47 12.43
CA CYS A 61 -6.49 16.61 13.35
C CYS A 61 -7.94 17.07 13.59
N GLY A 62 -8.94 16.37 13.07
CA GLY A 62 -10.36 16.72 13.23
C GLY A 62 -10.75 18.03 12.53
N ARG A 63 -10.08 18.34 11.40
CA ARG A 63 -10.27 19.57 10.63
C ARG A 63 -10.45 19.24 9.16
N THR A 64 -11.21 20.06 8.46
CA THR A 64 -11.38 19.98 7.00
C THR A 64 -11.17 21.35 6.38
N ILE A 65 -10.65 21.38 5.15
CA ILE A 65 -10.58 22.59 4.34
C ILE A 65 -11.93 22.76 3.63
N PRO A 66 -12.62 23.88 3.80
CA PRO A 66 -13.90 24.13 3.14
C PRO A 66 -13.77 24.08 1.61
N VAL A 67 -14.71 23.38 0.97
CA VAL A 67 -14.81 23.25 -0.48
C VAL A 67 -15.52 24.47 -1.08
N GLY A 68 -15.01 25.01 -2.19
CA GLY A 68 -15.61 26.17 -2.87
C GLY A 68 -14.93 26.51 -4.21
N ALA A 69 -15.42 27.55 -4.90
CA ALA A 69 -14.99 27.90 -6.26
C ALA A 69 -13.61 28.60 -6.32
N GLN A 70 -13.26 29.41 -5.31
CA GLN A 70 -11.94 29.99 -5.08
C GLN A 70 -11.91 30.66 -3.70
N ALA A 71 -10.72 30.85 -3.12
CA ALA A 71 -10.57 31.64 -1.91
C ALA A 71 -10.70 33.15 -2.21
N GLU A 72 -11.35 33.90 -1.31
CA GLU A 72 -11.45 35.36 -1.37
C GLU A 72 -10.35 36.01 -0.53
N GLY A 73 -9.89 37.20 -0.95
CA GLY A 73 -8.86 37.97 -0.23
C GLY A 73 -7.51 37.25 -0.15
N ASP A 74 -6.89 37.30 1.02
CA ASP A 74 -5.54 36.76 1.28
C ASP A 74 -5.51 35.24 1.53
N ALA A 75 -6.65 34.55 1.41
CA ALA A 75 -6.74 33.13 1.67
C ALA A 75 -6.09 32.29 0.54
N VAL A 76 -5.47 31.17 0.93
CA VAL A 76 -4.79 30.25 0.01
C VAL A 76 -5.80 29.37 -0.71
N SER A 77 -5.71 29.29 -2.03
CA SER A 77 -6.51 28.32 -2.81
C SER A 77 -5.73 27.01 -3.01
N VAL A 78 -6.26 25.89 -2.55
CA VAL A 78 -5.76 24.55 -2.90
C VAL A 78 -6.51 24.09 -4.15
N LEU A 79 -5.90 24.26 -5.32
CA LEU A 79 -6.46 23.93 -6.62
C LEU A 79 -6.04 22.52 -7.03
N VAL A 80 -6.98 21.65 -7.36
CA VAL A 80 -6.67 20.28 -7.78
C VAL A 80 -7.26 20.00 -9.15
N GLY A 81 -6.46 19.42 -10.05
CA GLY A 81 -6.90 19.08 -11.41
C GLY A 81 -5.99 19.65 -12.50
N ASP A 82 -6.60 19.99 -13.62
CA ASP A 82 -5.96 20.59 -14.78
C ASP A 82 -6.84 21.65 -15.45
N GLU A 83 -6.39 22.17 -16.58
CA GLU A 83 -7.12 23.17 -17.36
C GLU A 83 -8.47 22.68 -17.91
N GLN A 84 -8.68 21.36 -18.02
CA GLN A 84 -9.89 20.77 -18.61
C GLN A 84 -10.97 20.55 -17.55
N ASN A 85 -10.58 20.20 -16.32
CA ASN A 85 -11.51 19.84 -15.25
C ASN A 85 -11.53 20.82 -14.07
N ASN A 86 -10.68 21.84 -14.05
CA ASN A 86 -10.68 22.88 -13.02
C ASN A 86 -10.60 24.30 -13.66
N PRO A 87 -11.71 25.05 -13.72
CA PRO A 87 -11.73 26.38 -14.35
C PRO A 87 -10.76 27.40 -13.75
N ALA A 88 -10.42 27.28 -12.46
CA ALA A 88 -9.43 28.16 -11.82
C ALA A 88 -8.03 27.90 -12.36
N ILE A 89 -7.66 26.62 -12.54
CA ILE A 89 -6.39 26.23 -13.17
C ILE A 89 -6.38 26.63 -14.64
N GLY A 90 -7.49 26.43 -15.36
CA GLY A 90 -7.59 26.84 -16.78
C GLY A 90 -7.30 28.32 -17.01
N ARG A 91 -7.74 29.22 -16.10
CA ARG A 91 -7.38 30.64 -16.15
C ARG A 91 -5.89 30.90 -15.95
N LEU A 92 -5.24 30.18 -15.02
CA LEU A 92 -3.81 30.33 -14.77
C LEU A 92 -2.98 29.82 -15.97
N VAL A 93 -3.38 28.70 -16.58
CA VAL A 93 -2.73 28.17 -17.78
C VAL A 93 -2.90 29.12 -18.96
N ALA A 94 -4.09 29.70 -19.16
CA ALA A 94 -4.32 30.72 -20.18
C ALA A 94 -3.49 32.00 -19.96
N ALA A 95 -3.11 32.29 -18.71
CA ALA A 95 -2.19 33.37 -18.34
C ALA A 95 -0.70 32.99 -18.42
N GLY A 96 -0.37 31.76 -18.84
CA GLY A 96 0.99 31.31 -19.10
C GLY A 96 1.58 30.35 -18.06
N LEU A 97 0.80 29.86 -17.08
CA LEU A 97 1.27 28.82 -16.16
C LEU A 97 1.49 27.50 -16.89
N ASP A 98 2.70 26.95 -16.81
CA ASP A 98 2.99 25.58 -17.26
C ASP A 98 2.83 24.57 -16.11
N LEU A 99 1.89 23.63 -16.31
CA LEU A 99 1.64 22.55 -15.36
C LEU A 99 2.69 21.44 -15.42
N GLY A 100 3.49 21.31 -16.50
CA GLY A 100 4.61 20.38 -16.58
C GLY A 100 4.21 18.90 -16.47
N ARG A 101 3.15 18.49 -17.18
CA ARG A 101 2.54 17.15 -17.04
C ARG A 101 3.07 16.06 -17.97
N ALA A 102 3.79 16.44 -19.02
CA ALA A 102 4.09 15.58 -20.18
C ALA A 102 4.76 14.24 -19.82
N ASP A 103 5.63 14.21 -18.82
CA ASP A 103 6.41 13.03 -18.44
C ASP A 103 6.06 12.50 -17.04
N LEU A 104 4.86 12.82 -16.53
CA LEU A 104 4.35 12.28 -15.26
C LEU A 104 3.87 10.82 -15.37
N GLY A 105 3.49 10.35 -16.57
CA GLY A 105 2.81 9.07 -16.74
C GLY A 105 1.43 9.04 -16.09
N ASP A 106 0.87 7.86 -15.86
CA ASP A 106 -0.51 7.70 -15.39
C ASP A 106 -0.66 8.06 -13.91
N GLU A 107 0.31 7.68 -13.08
CA GLU A 107 0.23 7.80 -11.62
C GLU A 107 1.13 8.90 -11.06
N GLY A 108 1.93 9.58 -11.89
CA GLY A 108 2.73 10.71 -11.45
C GLY A 108 1.90 11.97 -11.22
N PHE A 109 2.46 12.87 -10.41
CA PHE A 109 1.84 14.14 -10.09
C PHE A 109 2.89 15.25 -9.97
N ARG A 110 2.41 16.49 -9.98
CA ARG A 110 3.16 17.68 -9.60
C ARG A 110 2.37 18.49 -8.58
N LEU A 111 3.08 18.96 -7.56
CA LEU A 111 2.63 19.93 -6.58
C LEU A 111 3.43 21.21 -6.79
N LEU A 112 2.77 22.34 -6.99
CA LEU A 112 3.47 23.61 -7.10
C LEU A 112 2.72 24.74 -6.40
N THR A 113 3.44 25.75 -5.96
CA THR A 113 2.86 27.01 -5.48
C THR A 113 2.91 28.06 -6.57
N HIS A 114 1.87 28.85 -6.68
CA HIS A 114 1.78 29.93 -7.67
C HIS A 114 1.13 31.17 -7.04
N GLU A 115 1.65 32.34 -7.40
CA GLU A 115 1.09 33.63 -7.00
C GLU A 115 0.80 34.46 -8.25
N ALA A 116 -0.45 34.90 -8.39
CA ALA A 116 -0.89 35.77 -9.47
C ALA A 116 -1.97 36.72 -8.94
N ASP A 117 -1.90 38.00 -9.33
CA ASP A 117 -2.84 39.04 -8.92
C ASP A 117 -3.04 39.13 -7.38
N GLY A 118 -1.95 38.95 -6.62
CA GLY A 118 -1.97 38.94 -5.15
C GLY A 118 -2.63 37.71 -4.53
N ARG A 119 -3.02 36.70 -5.33
CA ARG A 119 -3.64 35.47 -4.86
C ARG A 119 -2.64 34.33 -4.85
N LYS A 120 -2.59 33.61 -3.73
CA LYS A 120 -1.72 32.46 -3.52
C LYS A 120 -2.48 31.15 -3.75
N SER A 121 -1.88 30.27 -4.53
CA SER A 121 -2.42 28.95 -4.83
C SER A 121 -1.40 27.85 -4.57
N VAL A 122 -1.86 26.75 -3.98
CA VAL A 122 -1.19 25.45 -4.04
C VAL A 122 -1.92 24.63 -5.11
N ILE A 123 -1.20 24.17 -6.12
CA ILE A 123 -1.77 23.47 -7.28
C ILE A 123 -1.29 22.03 -7.25
N ILE A 124 -2.25 21.10 -7.32
CA ILE A 124 -2.03 19.67 -7.46
C ILE A 124 -2.51 19.26 -8.85
N THR A 125 -1.61 18.73 -9.67
CA THR A 125 -1.94 18.36 -11.05
C THR A 125 -1.34 17.01 -11.45
N ALA A 126 -2.04 16.28 -12.32
CA ALA A 126 -1.67 14.96 -12.79
C ALA A 126 -2.39 14.65 -14.11
N ASN A 127 -2.08 13.48 -14.70
CA ASN A 127 -2.73 13.01 -15.93
C ASN A 127 -3.99 12.17 -15.67
N THR A 128 -4.13 11.61 -14.46
CA THR A 128 -5.26 10.74 -14.12
C THR A 128 -5.77 11.02 -12.70
N PRO A 129 -6.99 10.56 -12.35
CA PRO A 129 -7.49 10.61 -10.98
C PRO A 129 -6.55 9.94 -9.95
N ALA A 130 -5.89 8.83 -10.31
CA ALA A 130 -4.94 8.14 -9.43
C ALA A 130 -3.75 9.05 -9.09
N GLY A 131 -3.17 9.72 -10.10
CA GLY A 131 -2.10 10.70 -9.89
C GLY A 131 -2.56 11.88 -9.04
N LEU A 132 -3.78 12.40 -9.25
CA LEU A 132 -4.34 13.48 -8.42
C LEU A 132 -4.45 13.05 -6.95
N LYS A 133 -4.96 11.85 -6.67
CA LYS A 133 -5.01 11.30 -5.32
C LYS A 133 -3.62 11.22 -4.68
N TYR A 134 -2.63 10.72 -5.40
CA TYR A 134 -1.27 10.61 -4.86
C TYR A 134 -0.64 11.98 -4.60
N GLY A 135 -0.92 12.98 -5.45
CA GLY A 135 -0.55 14.37 -5.18
C GLY A 135 -1.23 14.94 -3.94
N CYS A 136 -2.53 14.68 -3.75
CA CYS A 136 -3.26 15.05 -2.53
C CYS A 136 -2.67 14.42 -1.27
N GLN A 137 -2.34 13.12 -1.32
CA GLN A 137 -1.65 12.44 -0.22
C GLN A 137 -0.27 13.05 0.04
N GLU A 138 0.49 13.38 -1.01
CA GLU A 138 1.81 13.97 -0.86
C GLU A 138 1.74 15.35 -0.18
N LEU A 139 0.76 16.18 -0.56
CA LEU A 139 0.50 17.46 0.09
C LEU A 139 0.23 17.29 1.58
N VAL A 140 -0.74 16.43 1.93
CA VAL A 140 -1.18 16.25 3.32
C VAL A 140 -0.11 15.60 4.19
N PHE A 141 0.62 14.61 3.67
CA PHE A 141 1.56 13.82 4.47
C PHE A 141 2.95 14.43 4.59
N PHE A 142 3.42 15.16 3.58
CA PHE A 142 4.83 15.54 3.50
C PHE A 142 5.08 17.04 3.31
N HIS A 143 4.07 17.78 2.85
CA HIS A 143 4.19 19.24 2.64
C HIS A 143 3.27 20.06 3.53
N THR A 144 2.57 19.43 4.49
CA THR A 144 1.75 20.13 5.47
C THR A 144 2.34 19.93 6.86
N ALA A 145 2.93 20.99 7.41
CA ALA A 145 3.40 21.02 8.79
C ALA A 145 2.20 21.19 9.73
N LEU A 146 1.78 20.10 10.37
CA LEU A 146 0.65 20.08 11.30
C LEU A 146 1.10 20.27 12.75
N THR A 147 0.36 21.09 13.50
CA THR A 147 0.37 21.14 14.96
C THR A 147 -1.07 21.05 15.48
N SER A 148 -1.26 21.05 16.80
CA SER A 148 -2.61 21.02 17.40
C SER A 148 -3.47 22.24 17.05
N ASP A 149 -2.86 23.39 16.75
CA ASP A 149 -3.57 24.66 16.53
C ASP A 149 -3.40 25.24 15.11
N SER A 150 -2.46 24.71 14.32
CA SER A 150 -2.14 25.27 13.01
C SER A 150 -1.76 24.22 11.98
N ALA A 151 -1.90 24.62 10.71
CA ALA A 151 -1.21 23.96 9.62
C ALA A 151 -0.65 24.97 8.65
N ALA A 152 0.53 24.68 8.14
CA ALA A 152 1.16 25.46 7.09
C ALA A 152 1.72 24.55 6.00
N VAL A 153 1.72 25.06 4.77
CA VAL A 153 2.35 24.44 3.61
C VAL A 153 3.68 25.13 3.28
N ASP A 154 4.67 24.37 2.84
CA ASP A 154 5.95 24.90 2.37
C ASP A 154 5.75 25.93 1.23
N TRP A 155 6.58 26.98 1.20
CA TRP A 155 6.55 27.99 0.13
C TRP A 155 7.95 28.51 -0.22
N PRO A 156 8.34 28.60 -1.51
CA PRO A 156 7.64 27.99 -2.65
C PRO A 156 7.72 26.45 -2.63
N LEU A 157 6.77 25.80 -3.29
CA LEU A 157 6.75 24.37 -3.55
C LEU A 157 6.84 24.12 -5.06
N ASP A 158 7.66 23.15 -5.46
CA ASP A 158 7.63 22.54 -6.81
C ASP A 158 8.13 21.09 -6.69
N THR A 159 7.24 20.21 -6.24
CA THR A 159 7.50 18.78 -6.07
C THR A 159 6.92 18.02 -7.24
N ARG A 160 7.75 17.22 -7.90
CA ARG A 160 7.33 16.35 -8.98
C ARG A 160 7.73 14.92 -8.70
N ARG A 161 6.78 13.99 -8.77
CA ARG A 161 7.03 12.58 -8.49
C ARG A 161 6.30 11.67 -9.47
N LYS A 162 6.93 10.53 -9.74
CA LYS A 162 6.34 9.40 -10.45
C LYS A 162 6.79 8.12 -9.75
N PRO A 163 5.96 7.07 -9.73
CA PRO A 163 6.40 5.80 -9.18
C PRO A 163 7.53 5.21 -10.04
N GLY A 164 8.48 4.54 -9.39
CA GLY A 164 9.54 3.77 -10.05
C GLY A 164 9.02 2.50 -10.71
N TRP A 165 7.89 1.97 -10.24
CA TRP A 165 7.23 0.78 -10.76
C TRP A 165 5.72 0.99 -10.89
N ALA A 166 5.15 0.56 -12.01
CA ALA A 166 3.72 0.67 -12.30
C ALA A 166 2.88 -0.37 -11.53
N TYR A 167 3.47 -1.50 -11.14
CA TYR A 167 2.77 -2.54 -10.38
C TYR A 167 3.16 -2.49 -8.90
N ARG A 168 2.22 -2.08 -8.05
CA ARG A 168 2.40 -2.03 -6.59
C ARG A 168 1.22 -2.74 -5.95
N GLY A 169 1.33 -4.06 -5.89
CA GLY A 169 0.29 -4.95 -5.39
C GLY A 169 0.46 -5.29 -3.91
N ILE A 170 -0.59 -5.87 -3.34
CA ILE A 170 -0.55 -6.53 -2.04
C ILE A 170 -1.32 -7.84 -2.08
N TYR A 171 -0.64 -8.89 -1.64
CA TYR A 171 -1.20 -10.20 -1.44
C TYR A 171 -1.89 -10.29 -0.09
N MET A 172 -3.19 -10.53 -0.09
CA MET A 172 -4.05 -10.51 1.08
C MET A 172 -4.67 -11.89 1.29
N LEU A 173 -4.49 -12.43 2.49
CA LEU A 173 -4.94 -13.77 2.86
C LEU A 173 -6.04 -13.76 3.94
N PRO A 174 -7.28 -13.36 3.61
CA PRO A 174 -8.41 -13.42 4.53
C PRO A 174 -8.69 -14.78 5.17
N CYS A 175 -8.33 -15.90 4.53
CA CYS A 175 -8.53 -17.24 5.08
C CYS A 175 -7.81 -17.46 6.43
N TRP A 176 -6.70 -16.76 6.68
CA TRP A 176 -6.01 -16.75 7.99
C TRP A 176 -6.67 -15.85 9.04
N SER A 177 -7.80 -15.24 8.67
CA SER A 177 -8.49 -14.19 9.41
C SER A 177 -9.96 -14.12 9.09
N ALA A 178 -10.57 -15.29 8.86
CA ALA A 178 -11.90 -15.38 8.29
C ALA A 178 -12.98 -14.66 9.11
N HIS A 179 -12.74 -14.46 10.40
CA HIS A 179 -13.66 -13.84 11.35
C HIS A 179 -13.44 -12.35 11.57
N ASP A 180 -12.47 -11.72 10.88
CA ASP A 180 -12.32 -10.27 10.92
C ASP A 180 -13.54 -9.60 10.29
N SER A 181 -13.99 -8.51 10.93
CA SER A 181 -15.18 -7.79 10.50
C SER A 181 -14.97 -7.08 9.16
N ILE A 182 -16.07 -6.80 8.46
CA ILE A 182 -16.03 -6.04 7.22
C ILE A 182 -15.46 -4.63 7.43
N ALA A 183 -15.70 -4.03 8.60
CA ALA A 183 -15.12 -2.74 8.97
C ALA A 183 -13.58 -2.81 9.03
N ASN A 184 -13.03 -3.92 9.53
CA ASN A 184 -11.57 -4.13 9.55
C ASN A 184 -11.02 -4.22 8.12
N TRP A 185 -11.64 -5.02 7.25
CA TRP A 185 -11.21 -5.14 5.86
C TRP A 185 -11.27 -3.82 5.09
N ARG A 186 -12.30 -2.99 5.34
CA ARG A 186 -12.37 -1.62 4.78
C ARG A 186 -11.21 -0.75 5.28
N ALA A 187 -10.85 -0.85 6.55
CA ALA A 187 -9.72 -0.11 7.11
C ALA A 187 -8.38 -0.55 6.49
N VAL A 188 -8.19 -1.86 6.28
CA VAL A 188 -7.01 -2.41 5.60
C VAL A 188 -6.91 -1.89 4.16
N LEU A 189 -8.00 -1.94 3.38
CA LEU A 189 -7.97 -1.47 1.99
C LEU A 189 -7.73 0.05 1.89
N LYS A 190 -8.29 0.84 2.81
CA LYS A 190 -7.96 2.27 2.93
C LYS A 190 -6.48 2.50 3.25
N PHE A 191 -5.90 1.66 4.10
CA PHE A 191 -4.47 1.71 4.38
C PHE A 191 -3.63 1.33 3.15
N ASN A 192 -4.04 0.33 2.36
CA ASN A 192 -3.36 0.00 1.11
C ASN A 192 -3.38 1.18 0.11
N SER A 193 -4.52 1.87 0.06
CA SER A 193 -4.70 3.12 -0.67
C SER A 193 -3.76 4.23 -0.17
N GLU A 194 -3.58 4.36 1.15
CA GLU A 194 -2.63 5.27 1.81
C GLU A 194 -1.19 4.98 1.37
N LEU A 195 -0.85 3.70 1.24
CA LEU A 195 0.46 3.21 0.80
C LEU A 195 0.69 3.37 -0.71
N THR A 196 -0.26 3.93 -1.47
CA THR A 196 -0.22 4.03 -2.94
C THR A 196 -0.08 2.68 -3.65
N LEU A 197 -0.53 1.61 -2.99
CA LEU A 197 -0.73 0.32 -3.64
C LEU A 197 -1.89 0.48 -4.61
N ASN A 198 -1.75 -0.08 -5.80
CA ASN A 198 -2.74 0.07 -6.87
C ASN A 198 -3.45 -1.23 -7.23
N ARG A 199 -3.09 -2.35 -6.58
CA ARG A 199 -3.69 -3.67 -6.80
C ARG A 199 -3.80 -4.45 -5.50
N ASN A 200 -4.95 -5.05 -5.25
CA ASN A 200 -5.22 -5.86 -4.06
C ASN A 200 -5.58 -7.28 -4.49
N TRP A 201 -4.74 -8.27 -4.16
CA TRP A 201 -4.99 -9.67 -4.45
C TRP A 201 -5.66 -10.33 -3.25
N PHE A 202 -6.96 -10.50 -3.34
CA PHE A 202 -7.80 -10.84 -2.21
C PHE A 202 -8.23 -12.31 -2.26
N TRP A 203 -7.71 -13.12 -1.33
CA TRP A 203 -8.11 -14.52 -1.20
C TRP A 203 -9.58 -14.67 -0.80
N LEU A 204 -10.40 -15.21 -1.70
CA LEU A 204 -11.80 -15.53 -1.44
C LEU A 204 -12.06 -17.04 -1.34
N GLY A 205 -11.04 -17.85 -1.60
CA GLY A 205 -11.09 -19.29 -1.35
C GLY A 205 -11.56 -19.64 0.06
N GLY A 206 -12.53 -20.55 0.15
CA GLY A 206 -13.10 -21.02 1.41
C GLY A 206 -14.28 -20.19 1.94
N PHE A 207 -14.52 -18.99 1.40
CA PHE A 207 -15.70 -18.19 1.71
C PHE A 207 -16.84 -18.54 0.74
N PRO A 208 -18.02 -18.97 1.23
CA PRO A 208 -19.11 -19.44 0.38
C PRO A 208 -19.93 -18.28 -0.23
N VAL A 209 -19.27 -17.38 -0.97
CA VAL A 209 -19.95 -16.28 -1.71
C VAL A 209 -20.86 -16.80 -2.84
N MET A 210 -20.61 -18.03 -3.29
CA MET A 210 -21.42 -18.81 -4.23
C MET A 210 -21.80 -20.14 -3.57
N GLU A 211 -23.05 -20.24 -3.10
CA GLU A 211 -23.52 -21.38 -2.30
C GLU A 211 -23.31 -22.74 -2.99
N GLN A 212 -23.45 -22.79 -4.32
CA GLN A 212 -23.31 -24.02 -5.12
C GLN A 212 -21.89 -24.64 -5.10
N TYR A 213 -20.88 -23.86 -4.71
CA TYR A 213 -19.50 -24.32 -4.57
C TYR A 213 -19.10 -24.62 -3.11
N GLY A 214 -19.94 -24.25 -2.14
CA GLY A 214 -19.69 -24.45 -0.72
C GLY A 214 -18.57 -23.56 -0.16
N GLY A 215 -18.06 -23.90 1.02
CA GLY A 215 -17.03 -23.13 1.72
C GLY A 215 -16.98 -23.49 3.21
N GLU A 216 -15.82 -23.27 3.83
CA GLU A 216 -15.54 -23.57 5.23
C GLU A 216 -15.96 -22.42 6.15
N TYR A 217 -15.84 -21.18 5.67
CA TYR A 217 -16.04 -19.96 6.47
C TYR A 217 -17.49 -19.47 6.41
N LYS A 218 -18.46 -20.35 6.67
CA LYS A 218 -19.88 -19.98 6.72
C LYS A 218 -20.16 -19.01 7.86
N GLY A 219 -21.05 -18.05 7.61
CA GLY A 219 -21.50 -17.08 8.62
C GLY A 219 -20.49 -15.99 8.97
N THR A 220 -19.37 -15.88 8.24
CA THR A 220 -18.46 -14.74 8.38
C THR A 220 -18.89 -13.57 7.50
N ASP A 221 -18.38 -12.37 7.79
CA ASP A 221 -18.70 -11.18 7.01
C ASP A 221 -18.31 -11.31 5.53
N LEU A 222 -17.21 -12.00 5.23
CA LEU A 222 -16.76 -12.23 3.85
C LEU A 222 -17.53 -13.34 3.12
N ALA A 223 -18.35 -14.14 3.81
CA ALA A 223 -19.29 -15.04 3.17
C ALA A 223 -20.49 -14.29 2.54
N ASN A 224 -20.69 -13.02 2.88
CA ASN A 224 -21.73 -12.19 2.29
C ASN A 224 -21.24 -11.48 1.02
N VAL A 225 -21.84 -11.81 -0.13
CA VAL A 225 -21.49 -11.23 -1.43
C VAL A 225 -21.58 -9.69 -1.46
N GLN A 226 -22.53 -9.08 -0.74
CA GLN A 226 -22.68 -7.62 -0.71
C GLN A 226 -21.53 -6.94 0.03
N ASN A 227 -21.00 -7.60 1.06
CA ASN A 227 -19.82 -7.11 1.76
C ASN A 227 -18.61 -7.11 0.82
N VAL A 228 -18.40 -8.19 0.06
CA VAL A 228 -17.29 -8.28 -0.92
C VAL A 228 -17.45 -7.24 -2.04
N ARG A 229 -18.66 -7.08 -2.60
CA ARG A 229 -18.94 -6.00 -3.57
C ARG A 229 -18.63 -4.62 -3.01
N GLY A 230 -18.98 -4.37 -1.75
CA GLY A 230 -18.64 -3.12 -1.07
C GLY A 230 -17.13 -2.89 -0.86
N LEU A 231 -16.31 -3.94 -0.84
CA LEU A 231 -14.84 -3.84 -0.83
C LEU A 231 -14.27 -3.51 -2.23
N ILE A 232 -14.86 -4.10 -3.27
CA ILE A 232 -14.52 -3.80 -4.68
C ILE A 232 -14.85 -2.33 -4.98
N ASP A 233 -16.06 -1.88 -4.64
CA ASP A 233 -16.48 -0.49 -4.83
C ASP A 233 -15.57 0.48 -4.07
N LEU A 234 -15.16 0.12 -2.85
CA LEU A 234 -14.19 0.89 -2.09
C LEU A 234 -12.87 1.01 -2.86
N CYS A 235 -12.29 -0.09 -3.34
CA CYS A 235 -11.04 -0.04 -4.09
C CYS A 235 -11.14 0.83 -5.33
N ARG A 236 -12.23 0.71 -6.09
CA ARG A 236 -12.48 1.54 -7.26
C ARG A 236 -12.60 3.01 -6.89
N SER A 237 -13.34 3.37 -5.84
CA SER A 237 -13.42 4.76 -5.36
C SER A 237 -12.09 5.30 -4.83
N GLU A 238 -11.14 4.41 -4.55
CA GLU A 238 -9.79 4.71 -4.08
C GLU A 238 -8.74 4.59 -5.20
N ALA A 239 -9.15 4.47 -6.47
CA ALA A 239 -8.24 4.29 -7.61
C ALA A 239 -7.27 3.10 -7.45
N MET A 240 -7.76 2.00 -6.87
CA MET A 240 -7.08 0.71 -6.79
C MET A 240 -7.88 -0.35 -7.55
N LYS A 241 -7.17 -1.34 -8.10
CA LYS A 241 -7.77 -2.56 -8.65
C LYS A 241 -7.96 -3.62 -7.58
N PHE A 242 -8.96 -4.48 -7.76
CA PHE A 242 -9.29 -5.60 -6.90
C PHE A 242 -9.23 -6.92 -7.69
N TYR A 243 -8.46 -7.88 -7.19
CA TYR A 243 -8.30 -9.19 -7.79
C TYR A 243 -8.86 -10.23 -6.83
N VAL A 244 -9.54 -11.23 -7.38
CA VAL A 244 -10.04 -12.38 -6.63
C VAL A 244 -9.18 -13.60 -6.93
N GLY A 245 -9.02 -14.48 -5.96
CA GLY A 245 -8.22 -15.68 -6.16
C GLY A 245 -8.29 -16.69 -5.03
N ASP A 246 -7.66 -17.82 -5.29
CA ASP A 246 -7.53 -19.01 -4.44
C ASP A 246 -6.37 -19.86 -4.96
N GLY A 247 -6.07 -20.94 -4.25
CA GLY A 247 -5.18 -22.00 -4.67
C GLY A 247 -5.76 -22.81 -5.82
N TRP A 248 -5.20 -22.72 -7.03
CA TRP A 248 -5.64 -23.50 -8.18
C TRP A 248 -5.45 -25.00 -7.94
N PHE A 249 -6.56 -25.72 -7.75
CA PHE A 249 -6.62 -27.14 -7.36
C PHE A 249 -5.87 -27.47 -6.05
N THR A 250 -5.70 -26.49 -5.17
CA THR A 250 -5.16 -26.65 -3.83
C THR A 250 -6.15 -26.11 -2.79
N TRP A 251 -5.84 -26.33 -1.50
CA TRP A 251 -6.55 -25.75 -0.35
C TRP A 251 -8.09 -25.81 -0.45
N HIS A 252 -8.75 -24.64 -0.53
CA HIS A 252 -10.20 -24.50 -0.52
C HIS A 252 -10.80 -24.75 -1.90
N HIS A 253 -10.17 -24.28 -2.97
CA HIS A 253 -10.62 -24.52 -4.34
C HIS A 253 -10.75 -26.02 -4.63
N ALA A 254 -9.77 -26.83 -4.22
CA ALA A 254 -9.81 -28.28 -4.42
C ALA A 254 -11.10 -28.92 -3.87
N LYS A 255 -11.58 -28.44 -2.72
CA LYS A 255 -12.84 -28.89 -2.11
C LYS A 255 -14.06 -28.37 -2.89
N ALA A 256 -14.02 -27.11 -3.35
CA ALA A 256 -15.10 -26.49 -4.10
C ALA A 256 -15.35 -27.14 -5.48
N VAL A 257 -14.26 -27.55 -6.15
CA VAL A 257 -14.29 -28.07 -7.53
C VAL A 257 -14.14 -29.59 -7.61
N LYS A 258 -13.84 -30.27 -6.50
CA LYS A 258 -13.77 -31.74 -6.40
C LYS A 258 -12.87 -32.39 -7.45
N GLY A 259 -11.78 -31.73 -7.82
CA GLY A 259 -10.81 -32.24 -8.80
C GLY A 259 -11.27 -32.17 -10.27
N ASP A 260 -12.39 -31.51 -10.58
CA ASP A 260 -12.88 -31.34 -11.96
C ASP A 260 -12.39 -30.00 -12.58
N PRO A 261 -11.51 -30.04 -13.61
CA PRO A 261 -11.04 -28.86 -14.36
C PRO A 261 -12.16 -27.98 -14.92
N GLN A 262 -13.22 -28.57 -15.47
CA GLN A 262 -14.32 -27.80 -16.06
C GLN A 262 -15.12 -27.07 -14.98
N ARG A 263 -15.33 -27.72 -13.83
CA ARG A 263 -15.92 -27.08 -12.66
C ARG A 263 -15.04 -25.94 -12.12
N GLY A 264 -13.72 -26.07 -12.18
CA GLY A 264 -12.78 -25.00 -11.82
C GLY A 264 -12.85 -23.80 -12.76
N ILE A 265 -12.96 -24.03 -14.07
CA ILE A 265 -13.16 -22.95 -15.04
C ILE A 265 -14.49 -22.23 -14.78
N GLN A 266 -15.58 -23.00 -14.60
CA GLN A 266 -16.90 -22.44 -14.33
C GLN A 266 -16.94 -21.68 -12.99
N TYR A 267 -16.23 -22.16 -11.96
CA TYR A 267 -16.12 -21.48 -10.66
C TYR A 267 -15.63 -20.04 -10.84
N TYR A 268 -14.54 -19.82 -11.57
CA TYR A 268 -14.00 -18.48 -11.76
C TYR A 268 -14.87 -17.62 -12.69
N LEU A 269 -15.47 -18.18 -13.73
CA LEU A 269 -16.44 -17.46 -14.59
C LEU A 269 -17.64 -16.96 -13.77
N ASP A 270 -18.23 -17.83 -12.94
CA ASP A 270 -19.33 -17.45 -12.06
C ASP A 270 -18.89 -16.41 -11.02
N LEU A 271 -17.68 -16.54 -10.46
CA LEU A 271 -17.15 -15.62 -9.46
C LEU A 271 -16.98 -14.20 -10.01
N VAL A 272 -16.38 -14.06 -11.20
CA VAL A 272 -16.19 -12.73 -11.81
C VAL A 272 -17.52 -12.12 -12.26
N ASP A 273 -18.48 -12.92 -12.72
CA ASP A 273 -19.83 -12.43 -13.03
C ASP A 273 -20.58 -11.97 -11.76
N LEU A 274 -20.40 -12.69 -10.65
CA LEU A 274 -21.02 -12.35 -9.37
C LEU A 274 -20.44 -11.06 -8.78
N LEU A 275 -19.17 -10.77 -9.04
CA LEU A 275 -18.40 -9.68 -8.44
C LEU A 275 -17.99 -8.64 -9.51
N PRO A 276 -18.96 -7.87 -10.04
CA PRO A 276 -18.68 -6.88 -11.07
C PRO A 276 -17.71 -5.83 -10.55
N GLY A 277 -16.81 -5.38 -11.43
CA GLY A 277 -15.76 -4.42 -11.09
C GLY A 277 -14.50 -5.06 -10.53
N THR A 278 -14.42 -6.39 -10.41
CA THR A 278 -13.15 -7.11 -10.29
C THR A 278 -12.32 -6.88 -11.57
N GLU A 279 -11.03 -6.58 -11.42
CA GLU A 279 -10.14 -6.27 -12.55
C GLU A 279 -9.13 -7.38 -12.85
N GLY A 280 -9.09 -8.43 -12.03
CA GLY A 280 -8.31 -9.60 -12.38
C GLY A 280 -8.51 -10.81 -11.47
N ILE A 281 -7.88 -11.90 -11.88
CA ILE A 281 -7.81 -13.15 -11.13
C ILE A 281 -6.36 -13.36 -10.71
N TYR A 282 -6.14 -13.85 -9.49
CA TYR A 282 -4.84 -14.43 -9.14
C TYR A 282 -4.97 -15.90 -8.74
N LEU A 283 -3.94 -16.70 -9.04
CA LEU A 283 -3.96 -18.15 -8.85
C LEU A 283 -2.66 -18.63 -8.20
N GLU A 284 -2.78 -19.47 -7.17
CA GLU A 284 -1.66 -20.23 -6.58
C GLU A 284 -1.69 -21.70 -7.06
N PRO A 285 -0.89 -22.08 -8.07
CA PRO A 285 -0.93 -23.40 -8.65
C PRO A 285 -0.18 -24.45 -7.80
N VAL A 286 -0.46 -25.73 -8.06
CA VAL A 286 0.42 -26.80 -7.55
C VAL A 286 1.83 -26.62 -8.08
N GLY A 287 2.82 -26.88 -7.22
CA GLY A 287 4.23 -26.74 -7.55
C GLY A 287 4.83 -25.41 -7.12
N GLU A 288 4.03 -24.49 -6.58
CA GLU A 288 4.49 -23.18 -6.15
C GLU A 288 5.42 -23.27 -4.92
N GLY A 289 4.99 -23.96 -3.86
CA GLY A 289 5.73 -24.07 -2.59
C GLY A 289 6.58 -25.32 -2.40
N SER A 290 6.52 -26.27 -3.35
CA SER A 290 7.30 -27.51 -3.34
C SER A 290 7.32 -28.16 -4.72
N ASP A 291 8.32 -28.99 -5.00
CA ASP A 291 8.40 -29.70 -6.27
C ASP A 291 7.18 -30.61 -6.47
N ALA A 292 6.48 -30.43 -7.59
CA ALA A 292 5.38 -31.28 -8.01
C ALA A 292 5.80 -32.16 -9.19
N LYS A 293 5.29 -33.39 -9.22
CA LYS A 293 5.52 -34.28 -10.36
C LYS A 293 4.76 -33.81 -11.60
N GLU A 294 5.28 -34.14 -12.77
CA GLU A 294 4.73 -33.68 -14.05
C GLU A 294 3.28 -34.11 -14.27
N GLU A 295 2.94 -35.34 -13.89
CA GLU A 295 1.58 -35.87 -13.96
C GLU A 295 0.58 -35.08 -13.09
N VAL A 296 1.05 -34.29 -12.13
CA VAL A 296 0.22 -33.44 -11.28
C VAL A 296 0.12 -32.02 -11.84
N TRP A 297 1.26 -31.35 -12.13
CA TRP A 297 1.22 -29.94 -12.51
C TRP A 297 0.80 -29.72 -13.97
N ARG A 298 1.15 -30.63 -14.89
CA ARG A 298 0.92 -30.41 -16.33
C ARG A 298 -0.58 -30.28 -16.67
N PRO A 299 -1.48 -31.16 -16.19
CA PRO A 299 -2.92 -30.99 -16.44
C PRO A 299 -3.48 -29.69 -15.84
N GLN A 300 -2.98 -29.28 -14.67
CA GLN A 300 -3.45 -28.06 -14.00
C GLN A 300 -2.99 -26.80 -14.72
N ALA A 301 -1.74 -26.77 -15.19
CA ALA A 301 -1.20 -25.66 -15.97
C ALA A 301 -1.95 -25.50 -17.31
N ALA A 302 -2.25 -26.61 -17.98
CA ALA A 302 -3.13 -26.60 -19.17
C ALA A 302 -4.55 -26.10 -18.83
N GLY A 303 -5.08 -26.44 -17.64
CA GLY A 303 -6.34 -25.91 -17.16
C GLY A 303 -6.33 -24.39 -16.94
N ILE A 304 -5.21 -23.81 -16.50
CA ILE A 304 -5.06 -22.35 -16.37
C ILE A 304 -5.14 -21.68 -17.75
N HIS A 305 -4.52 -22.27 -18.77
CA HIS A 305 -4.63 -21.77 -20.14
C HIS A 305 -6.09 -21.73 -20.62
N THR A 306 -6.82 -22.83 -20.48
CA THR A 306 -8.25 -22.89 -20.85
C THR A 306 -9.10 -21.92 -20.03
N LEU A 307 -8.79 -21.75 -18.75
CA LEU A 307 -9.46 -20.76 -17.89
C LEU A 307 -9.24 -19.34 -18.42
N ALA A 308 -7.99 -18.97 -18.72
CA ALA A 308 -7.65 -17.64 -19.21
C ALA A 308 -8.35 -17.32 -20.54
N GLU A 309 -8.33 -18.24 -21.50
CA GLU A 309 -9.06 -18.10 -22.77
C GLU A 309 -10.57 -17.92 -22.55
N ALA A 310 -11.18 -18.73 -21.68
CA ALA A 310 -12.61 -18.66 -21.39
C ALA A 310 -12.99 -17.33 -20.71
N VAL A 311 -12.17 -16.87 -19.77
CA VAL A 311 -12.36 -15.60 -19.07
C VAL A 311 -12.20 -14.43 -20.03
N TRP A 312 -11.11 -14.35 -20.79
CA TRP A 312 -10.87 -13.24 -21.71
C TRP A 312 -11.86 -13.16 -22.86
N LYS A 313 -12.42 -14.30 -23.30
CA LYS A 313 -13.52 -14.30 -24.27
C LYS A 313 -14.77 -13.57 -23.75
N LYS A 314 -15.02 -13.64 -22.45
CA LYS A 314 -16.21 -13.02 -21.82
C LYS A 314 -15.91 -11.64 -21.22
N HIS A 315 -14.72 -11.48 -20.68
CA HIS A 315 -14.23 -10.34 -19.91
C HIS A 315 -12.84 -9.97 -20.42
N PRO A 316 -12.75 -9.34 -21.60
CA PRO A 316 -11.47 -9.14 -22.29
C PRO A 316 -10.47 -8.36 -21.45
N ASP A 317 -10.90 -7.40 -20.64
CA ASP A 317 -10.00 -6.49 -19.93
C ASP A 317 -9.45 -7.06 -18.60
N LEU A 318 -9.81 -8.28 -18.21
CA LEU A 318 -9.32 -8.89 -16.97
C LEU A 318 -7.83 -9.24 -17.05
N GLU A 319 -7.12 -8.97 -15.96
CA GLU A 319 -5.73 -9.40 -15.78
C GLU A 319 -5.65 -10.76 -15.06
N PHE A 320 -4.57 -11.51 -15.28
CA PHE A 320 -4.22 -12.71 -14.52
C PHE A 320 -2.89 -12.52 -13.80
N ALA A 321 -2.80 -12.94 -12.54
CA ALA A 321 -1.53 -13.12 -11.85
C ALA A 321 -1.38 -14.59 -11.43
N VAL A 322 -0.32 -15.25 -11.85
CA VAL A 322 -0.06 -16.65 -11.50
C VAL A 322 1.17 -16.72 -10.63
N ALA A 323 1.05 -17.37 -9.49
CA ALA A 323 2.17 -17.61 -8.60
C ALA A 323 3.15 -18.60 -9.27
N ILE A 324 4.40 -18.16 -9.43
CA ILE A 324 5.48 -18.92 -10.05
C ILE A 324 6.71 -18.76 -9.15
N GLY A 325 7.53 -19.79 -9.05
CA GLY A 325 8.77 -19.67 -8.30
C GLY A 325 9.79 -20.74 -8.61
N LYS A 326 10.74 -20.85 -7.69
CA LYS A 326 11.90 -21.73 -7.76
C LYS A 326 11.55 -23.19 -8.04
N PHE A 327 10.41 -23.67 -7.54
CA PHE A 327 9.99 -25.08 -7.63
C PHE A 327 9.25 -25.39 -8.94
N ASN A 328 8.86 -24.37 -9.71
CA ASN A 328 8.31 -24.57 -11.04
C ASN A 328 9.44 -24.78 -12.04
N ASN A 329 9.52 -25.97 -12.65
CA ASN A 329 10.55 -26.30 -13.64
C ASN A 329 10.37 -25.50 -14.97
N PRO A 330 11.39 -25.47 -15.86
CA PRO A 330 11.30 -24.73 -17.12
C PRO A 330 10.14 -25.14 -18.04
N ALA A 331 9.72 -26.41 -18.02
CA ALA A 331 8.61 -26.88 -18.83
C ALA A 331 7.25 -26.33 -18.34
N TYR A 332 7.07 -26.22 -17.02
CA TYR A 332 5.91 -25.54 -16.42
C TYR A 332 5.87 -24.07 -16.85
N ARG A 333 6.99 -23.36 -16.68
CA ARG A 333 7.09 -21.93 -16.98
C ARG A 333 6.83 -21.63 -18.45
N LYS A 334 7.35 -22.46 -19.35
CA LYS A 334 7.04 -22.37 -20.78
C LYS A 334 5.54 -22.48 -21.05
N LEU A 335 4.86 -23.45 -20.45
CA LEU A 335 3.42 -23.63 -20.65
C LEU A 335 2.61 -22.43 -20.13
N ILE A 336 2.98 -21.87 -18.97
CA ILE A 336 2.33 -20.64 -18.48
C ILE A 336 2.64 -19.44 -19.37
N HIS A 337 3.86 -19.33 -19.92
CA HIS A 337 4.19 -18.27 -20.90
C HIS A 337 3.32 -18.35 -22.16
N GLU A 338 3.09 -19.55 -22.68
CA GLU A 338 2.28 -19.80 -23.89
C GLU A 338 0.85 -19.24 -23.78
N ILE A 339 0.33 -18.99 -22.56
CA ILE A 339 -0.96 -18.33 -22.32
C ILE A 339 -0.97 -16.88 -22.84
N ASP A 340 0.12 -16.14 -22.64
CA ASP A 340 0.27 -14.75 -23.11
C ASP A 340 0.67 -14.70 -24.60
N ASP A 341 1.32 -15.77 -25.08
CA ASP A 341 1.85 -15.92 -26.44
C ASP A 341 0.85 -16.45 -27.48
N GLY A 342 -0.38 -16.77 -27.04
CA GLY A 342 -1.45 -17.33 -27.86
C GLY A 342 -1.76 -16.56 -29.15
N SER A 343 -2.47 -17.21 -30.07
CA SER A 343 -2.74 -16.69 -31.42
C SER A 343 -3.53 -15.37 -31.45
N ASP A 344 -4.20 -15.01 -30.35
CA ASP A 344 -4.90 -13.75 -30.21
C ASP A 344 -4.04 -12.73 -29.44
N SER A 345 -3.37 -11.85 -30.20
CA SER A 345 -2.55 -10.79 -29.62
C SER A 345 -3.32 -9.78 -28.77
N SER A 346 -4.66 -9.80 -28.79
CA SER A 346 -5.48 -8.88 -28.01
C SER A 346 -5.39 -9.12 -26.49
N HIS A 347 -4.84 -10.27 -26.06
CA HIS A 347 -4.66 -10.62 -24.66
C HIS A 347 -3.24 -10.42 -24.13
N ARG A 348 -2.28 -10.10 -25.00
CA ARG A 348 -0.87 -9.91 -24.63
C ARG A 348 -0.69 -8.84 -23.55
N GLY A 349 0.15 -9.14 -22.58
CA GLY A 349 0.49 -8.22 -21.51
C GLY A 349 -0.55 -8.17 -20.39
N ARG A 350 -1.35 -9.23 -20.23
CA ARG A 350 -2.36 -9.36 -19.16
C ARG A 350 -2.05 -10.47 -18.15
N LEU A 351 -1.09 -11.33 -18.44
CA LEU A 351 -0.61 -12.35 -17.52
C LEU A 351 0.63 -11.83 -16.78
N TYR A 352 0.60 -11.85 -15.45
CA TYR A 352 1.73 -11.49 -14.60
C TYR A 352 2.27 -12.74 -13.91
N TRP A 353 3.58 -12.90 -13.93
CA TRP A 353 4.28 -13.91 -13.14
C TRP A 353 4.59 -13.35 -11.77
N TRP A 354 3.88 -13.82 -10.75
CA TRP A 354 4.17 -13.46 -9.38
C TRP A 354 5.22 -14.39 -8.79
N TRP A 355 6.43 -13.88 -8.63
CA TRP A 355 7.58 -14.61 -8.11
C TRP A 355 7.56 -14.72 -6.58
N CYS A 356 6.81 -15.69 -6.09
CA CYS A 356 6.58 -16.00 -4.67
C CYS A 356 7.74 -16.78 -4.03
N TRP A 357 8.45 -17.63 -4.78
CA TRP A 357 9.55 -18.43 -4.24
C TRP A 357 10.86 -18.21 -4.99
N GLY A 358 11.90 -17.75 -4.29
CA GLY A 358 13.22 -17.46 -4.83
C GLY A 358 13.39 -16.01 -5.32
N ASP A 359 14.43 -15.79 -6.14
CA ASP A 359 14.80 -14.47 -6.65
C ASP A 359 14.62 -14.44 -8.18
N PRO A 360 13.68 -13.64 -8.70
CA PRO A 360 13.36 -13.64 -10.13
C PRO A 360 14.54 -13.21 -11.01
N LEU A 361 15.41 -12.33 -10.51
CA LEU A 361 16.55 -11.84 -11.27
C LEU A 361 17.64 -12.92 -11.35
N LYS A 362 17.93 -13.60 -10.24
CA LYS A 362 18.88 -14.72 -10.24
C LYS A 362 18.38 -15.89 -11.07
N CYS A 363 17.06 -16.10 -11.11
CA CYS A 363 16.41 -17.12 -11.92
C CYS A 363 16.22 -16.69 -13.38
N ARG A 364 16.64 -15.48 -13.77
CA ARG A 364 16.50 -14.95 -15.14
C ARG A 364 15.05 -14.99 -15.65
N ALA A 365 14.08 -14.76 -14.77
CA ALA A 365 12.66 -14.84 -15.10
C ALA A 365 12.25 -13.88 -16.23
N LEU A 366 12.89 -12.70 -16.31
CA LEU A 366 12.65 -11.71 -17.36
C LEU A 366 13.08 -12.16 -18.76
N ASP A 367 13.95 -13.17 -18.87
CA ASP A 367 14.31 -13.76 -20.16
C ASP A 367 13.20 -14.70 -20.67
N GLU A 368 12.34 -15.16 -19.76
CA GLU A 368 11.22 -16.07 -20.06
C GLU A 368 9.89 -15.33 -20.17
N HIS A 369 9.67 -14.26 -19.42
CA HIS A 369 8.40 -13.53 -19.43
C HIS A 369 8.58 -12.05 -19.06
N PRO A 370 7.93 -11.10 -19.76
CA PRO A 370 8.16 -9.67 -19.53
C PRO A 370 7.45 -9.11 -18.29
N LEU A 371 6.36 -9.74 -17.82
CA LEU A 371 5.55 -9.23 -16.72
C LEU A 371 5.83 -9.94 -15.40
N VAL A 372 7.03 -9.71 -14.84
CA VAL A 372 7.47 -10.38 -13.60
C VAL A 372 7.33 -9.45 -12.40
N LEU A 373 6.68 -9.96 -11.36
CA LEU A 373 6.50 -9.32 -10.07
C LEU A 373 7.33 -10.04 -9.01
N ARG A 374 8.03 -9.31 -8.15
CA ARG A 374 8.69 -9.92 -6.99
C ARG A 374 7.78 -9.86 -5.77
N TRP A 375 7.77 -10.93 -4.98
CA TRP A 375 7.14 -10.91 -3.67
C TRP A 375 8.03 -10.23 -2.62
N HIS A 376 7.46 -9.27 -1.89
CA HIS A 376 8.08 -8.54 -0.80
C HIS A 376 7.38 -8.88 0.51
N THR A 377 8.12 -9.33 1.52
CA THR A 377 7.57 -9.78 2.80
C THR A 377 8.01 -8.87 3.93
N THR A 378 7.17 -8.74 4.97
CA THR A 378 7.54 -7.91 6.13
C THR A 378 8.48 -8.61 7.12
N VAL A 379 8.57 -9.94 7.02
CA VAL A 379 9.37 -10.81 7.88
C VAL A 379 10.03 -11.92 7.06
N HIS A 380 11.19 -12.40 7.51
CA HIS A 380 11.85 -13.55 6.89
C HIS A 380 11.11 -14.83 7.28
N MET A 381 10.50 -15.51 6.32
CA MET A 381 9.78 -16.76 6.58
C MET A 381 10.67 -17.99 6.39
N SER A 382 11.41 -18.02 5.30
CA SER A 382 12.39 -19.05 4.97
C SER A 382 13.36 -18.51 3.92
N ASP A 383 14.44 -19.25 3.68
CA ASP A 383 15.46 -18.89 2.70
C ASP A 383 14.97 -18.94 1.24
N PHE A 384 13.71 -19.33 1.02
CA PHE A 384 13.09 -19.44 -0.29
C PHE A 384 11.91 -18.48 -0.49
N HIS A 385 11.39 -17.81 0.54
CA HIS A 385 10.27 -16.87 0.38
C HIS A 385 10.78 -15.46 0.09
N GLY A 386 10.29 -14.87 -1.01
CA GLY A 386 10.34 -13.43 -1.28
C GLY A 386 11.66 -12.70 -0.93
N SER A 387 11.54 -11.39 -0.72
CA SER A 387 12.59 -10.55 -0.14
C SER A 387 12.00 -9.75 1.02
N THR A 388 12.73 -9.67 2.13
CA THR A 388 12.43 -8.69 3.19
C THR A 388 13.03 -7.32 2.89
N ASP A 389 14.02 -7.26 1.99
CA ASP A 389 14.60 -6.00 1.56
C ASP A 389 13.61 -5.26 0.68
N ALA A 390 13.39 -3.98 1.00
CA ALA A 390 12.57 -3.09 0.19
C ALA A 390 13.15 -2.94 -1.24
N PRO A 391 12.32 -2.59 -2.24
CA PRO A 391 12.72 -2.50 -3.65
C PRO A 391 14.04 -1.77 -3.87
N ARG A 392 14.91 -2.37 -4.67
CA ARG A 392 16.29 -1.90 -4.93
C ARG A 392 16.43 -1.38 -6.37
N PRO A 393 17.42 -0.51 -6.65
CA PRO A 393 17.62 0.03 -8.00
C PRO A 393 17.86 -1.02 -9.10
N ASP A 394 18.49 -2.15 -8.77
CA ASP A 394 18.74 -3.27 -9.70
C ASP A 394 17.46 -4.02 -10.10
N GLU A 395 16.37 -3.81 -9.38
CA GLU A 395 15.06 -4.43 -9.63
C GLU A 395 14.16 -3.59 -10.54
N ARG A 396 14.66 -2.45 -11.04
CA ARG A 396 13.94 -1.57 -11.96
C ARG A 396 13.43 -2.24 -13.25
N PRO A 397 14.09 -3.28 -13.80
CA PRO A 397 13.55 -4.02 -14.95
C PRO A 397 12.30 -4.85 -14.65
N LEU A 398 12.01 -5.17 -13.38
CA LEU A 398 10.78 -5.86 -13.01
C LEU A 398 9.56 -4.98 -13.27
N THR A 399 8.41 -5.61 -13.51
CA THR A 399 7.14 -4.90 -13.66
C THR A 399 6.68 -4.26 -12.36
N GLY A 400 7.05 -4.88 -11.24
CA GLY A 400 6.87 -4.33 -9.91
C GLY A 400 6.85 -5.40 -8.83
N PHE A 401 6.03 -5.18 -7.81
CA PHE A 401 6.06 -5.96 -6.58
C PHE A 401 4.67 -6.25 -6.06
N ALA A 402 4.54 -7.37 -5.36
CA ALA A 402 3.44 -7.62 -4.44
C ALA A 402 4.00 -7.67 -3.01
N THR A 403 3.55 -6.78 -2.13
CA THR A 403 3.81 -6.93 -0.68
C THR A 403 2.79 -7.91 -0.07
N SER A 404 2.78 -8.12 1.23
CA SER A 404 1.80 -8.98 1.90
C SER A 404 1.09 -8.35 3.08
N TYR A 405 -0.20 -8.66 3.19
CA TYR A 405 -0.98 -8.55 4.40
C TYR A 405 -1.50 -9.92 4.80
N ASP A 406 -0.72 -10.60 5.65
CA ASP A 406 -1.11 -11.86 6.28
C ASP A 406 -1.02 -11.75 7.81
N PRO A 407 -2.00 -11.08 8.43
CA PRO A 407 -2.03 -10.91 9.87
C PRO A 407 -2.16 -12.23 10.66
N GLY A 408 -2.48 -13.38 10.03
CA GLY A 408 -2.66 -14.66 10.73
C GLY A 408 -1.40 -15.54 10.76
N GLN A 409 -0.49 -15.34 9.81
CA GLN A 409 0.86 -15.91 9.84
C GLN A 409 1.89 -14.98 10.49
N GLY A 410 1.45 -14.03 11.32
CA GLY A 410 2.34 -13.21 12.14
C GLY A 410 3.09 -12.11 11.38
N TYR A 411 2.53 -11.61 10.27
CA TYR A 411 3.06 -10.44 9.55
C TYR A 411 2.71 -9.09 10.21
N GLY A 412 2.11 -9.11 11.40
CA GLY A 412 1.87 -7.93 12.25
C GLY A 412 2.27 -8.23 13.70
N ASN A 413 3.33 -7.58 14.19
CA ASN A 413 3.95 -7.70 15.52
C ASN A 413 4.17 -9.13 16.06
N PRO A 414 5.42 -9.54 16.40
CA PRO A 414 5.70 -10.92 16.79
C PRO A 414 4.97 -11.42 18.06
N TRP A 415 4.53 -10.51 18.92
CA TRP A 415 3.75 -10.85 20.13
C TRP A 415 2.26 -11.13 19.85
N ASN A 416 1.76 -10.87 18.64
CA ASN A 416 0.43 -11.33 18.20
C ASN A 416 0.46 -12.76 17.62
N GLY A 417 1.63 -13.41 17.65
CA GLY A 417 1.82 -14.81 17.32
C GLY A 417 2.19 -15.07 15.86
N TRP A 418 3.19 -15.91 15.67
CA TRP A 418 3.45 -16.63 14.42
C TRP A 418 2.72 -17.97 14.52
N GLY A 419 1.78 -18.25 13.62
CA GLY A 419 1.22 -19.58 13.43
C GLY A 419 0.45 -20.18 14.62
N LYS A 420 -0.85 -19.92 14.66
CA LYS A 420 -1.85 -21.01 14.60
C LYS A 420 -2.94 -20.57 13.63
N LEU A 421 -3.11 -21.33 12.55
CA LEU A 421 -4.25 -21.31 11.63
C LEU A 421 -5.51 -20.76 12.30
N GLY A 422 -6.10 -19.72 11.73
CA GLY A 422 -7.47 -19.30 12.01
C GLY A 422 -7.74 -19.01 13.48
N PHE A 423 -7.72 -17.74 13.87
CA PHE A 423 -8.49 -17.39 15.06
C PHE A 423 -9.95 -17.74 14.77
N ASP A 424 -10.55 -18.55 15.62
CA ASP A 424 -12.00 -18.81 15.70
C ASP A 424 -12.80 -17.53 16.09
N LYS A 425 -12.11 -16.39 16.12
CA LYS A 425 -12.54 -15.10 16.68
C LYS A 425 -11.97 -13.97 15.84
N ALA A 426 -12.71 -12.85 15.80
CA ALA A 426 -12.23 -11.62 15.21
C ALA A 426 -10.95 -11.14 15.90
N ARG A 427 -10.01 -10.58 15.13
CA ARG A 427 -8.78 -10.01 15.70
C ARG A 427 -8.89 -8.51 15.81
N ASN A 428 -8.07 -7.96 16.70
CA ASN A 428 -7.91 -6.52 16.88
C ASN A 428 -6.51 -6.09 16.40
N VAL A 429 -6.27 -6.18 15.08
CA VAL A 429 -5.02 -5.71 14.45
C VAL A 429 -5.31 -4.47 13.62
N HIS A 430 -4.66 -3.37 13.95
CA HIS A 430 -4.76 -2.14 13.18
C HIS A 430 -3.63 -2.09 12.12
N PRO A 431 -3.91 -1.69 10.86
CA PRO A 431 -2.87 -1.61 9.82
C PRO A 431 -1.72 -0.63 10.13
N ARG A 432 -1.93 0.30 11.06
CA ARG A 432 -0.88 1.23 11.53
C ARG A 432 -0.05 0.73 12.71
N THR A 433 -0.28 -0.50 13.16
CA THR A 433 0.51 -1.10 14.23
C THR A 433 1.96 -1.33 13.79
N MET A 434 2.92 -1.13 14.71
CA MET A 434 4.34 -1.40 14.46
C MET A 434 4.58 -2.92 14.26
N PRO A 435 5.75 -3.36 13.77
CA PRO A 435 6.57 -2.61 12.82
C PRO A 435 5.91 -2.54 11.42
N PHE A 436 4.75 -3.18 11.21
CA PHE A 436 4.10 -3.33 9.90
C PHE A 436 3.96 -1.98 9.17
N PHE A 437 3.46 -0.95 9.84
CA PHE A 437 3.34 0.39 9.26
C PHE A 437 4.68 0.91 8.69
N SER A 438 5.73 0.89 9.50
CA SER A 438 7.06 1.40 9.11
C SER A 438 7.67 0.60 7.96
N HIS A 439 7.45 -0.71 7.95
CA HIS A 439 7.91 -1.60 6.89
C HIS A 439 7.20 -1.25 5.58
N GLN A 440 5.86 -1.21 5.60
CA GLN A 440 5.07 -0.92 4.42
C GLN A 440 5.31 0.49 3.88
N TYR A 441 5.56 1.48 4.75
CA TYR A 441 5.95 2.82 4.32
C TYR A 441 7.34 2.84 3.68
N ARG A 442 8.30 2.04 4.17
CA ARG A 442 9.61 1.91 3.51
C ARG A 442 9.47 1.28 2.13
N PHE A 443 8.63 0.25 2.01
CA PHE A 443 8.27 -0.35 0.73
C PHE A 443 7.65 0.68 -0.21
N ARG A 444 6.64 1.44 0.25
CA ARG A 444 6.03 2.55 -0.50
C ARG A 444 7.11 3.50 -1.02
N GLU A 445 7.90 4.10 -0.13
CA GLU A 445 8.87 5.12 -0.55
C GLU A 445 9.90 4.58 -1.53
N ARG A 446 10.35 3.33 -1.37
CA ARG A 446 11.24 2.68 -2.34
C ARG A 446 10.56 2.44 -3.68
N CYS A 447 9.29 2.06 -3.72
CA CYS A 447 8.52 1.95 -4.97
C CYS A 447 8.39 3.29 -5.73
N TRP A 448 8.53 4.43 -5.04
CA TRP A 448 8.53 5.76 -5.68
C TRP A 448 9.93 6.25 -6.01
N ASP A 449 10.88 6.00 -5.12
CA ASP A 449 12.29 6.33 -5.28
C ASP A 449 13.16 5.19 -4.75
N ALA A 450 13.59 4.32 -5.66
CA ALA A 450 14.46 3.19 -5.35
C ALA A 450 15.79 3.63 -4.73
N ALA A 451 16.20 4.89 -4.90
CA ALA A 451 17.44 5.45 -4.41
C ALA A 451 17.29 6.27 -3.12
N ILE A 452 16.08 6.35 -2.52
CA ILE A 452 15.85 7.13 -1.30
C ILE A 452 16.84 6.72 -0.20
N THR A 453 17.46 7.70 0.46
CA THR A 453 18.37 7.43 1.57
C THR A 453 17.59 7.15 2.86
N ASP A 454 18.22 6.50 3.83
CA ASP A 454 17.58 6.24 5.12
C ASP A 454 17.22 7.55 5.85
N ASP A 455 18.04 8.60 5.71
CA ASP A 455 17.75 9.92 6.26
C ASP A 455 16.55 10.60 5.55
N ALA A 456 16.47 10.50 4.22
CA ALA A 456 15.34 11.04 3.48
C ALA A 456 14.04 10.29 3.82
N PHE A 457 14.12 8.96 3.94
CA PHE A 457 13.02 8.14 4.41
C PHE A 457 12.58 8.54 5.83
N ALA A 458 13.52 8.69 6.76
CA ALA A 458 13.23 9.10 8.13
C ALA A 458 12.55 10.48 8.16
N ARG A 459 13.05 11.48 7.43
CA ARG A 459 12.39 12.80 7.37
C ARG A 459 10.94 12.70 6.88
N ARG A 460 10.71 11.97 5.78
CA ARG A 460 9.36 11.79 5.23
C ARG A 460 8.44 11.06 6.20
N LEU A 461 8.94 9.98 6.81
CA LEU A 461 8.18 9.23 7.81
C LEU A 461 7.89 10.07 9.07
N SER A 462 8.80 10.96 9.45
CA SER A 462 8.60 11.93 10.54
C SER A 462 7.41 12.85 10.25
N CYS A 463 7.37 13.45 9.06
CA CYS A 463 6.26 14.31 8.64
C CYS A 463 4.92 13.55 8.65
N ARG A 464 4.94 12.26 8.28
CA ARG A 464 3.74 11.41 8.29
C ARG A 464 3.27 11.06 9.70
N LEU A 465 4.17 10.83 10.65
CA LEU A 465 3.83 10.25 11.96
C LEU A 465 3.66 11.29 13.07
N PHE A 466 4.45 12.36 13.04
CA PHE A 466 4.60 13.29 14.14
C PHE A 466 4.17 14.70 13.73
N ASP A 467 3.69 15.46 14.72
CA ASP A 467 3.47 16.88 14.54
C ASP A 467 4.78 17.65 14.39
N ALA A 468 4.72 18.80 13.75
CA ALA A 468 5.88 19.62 13.42
C ALA A 468 6.61 20.17 14.66
N ASP A 469 5.95 20.20 15.82
CA ASP A 469 6.47 20.66 17.11
C ASP A 469 6.96 19.52 18.02
N MET A 470 6.96 18.27 17.54
CA MET A 470 7.55 17.14 18.26
C MET A 470 9.09 17.26 18.31
N PRO A 471 9.75 16.68 19.35
CA PRO A 471 11.21 16.68 19.42
C PRO A 471 11.87 16.13 18.16
N ALA A 472 12.98 16.73 17.73
CA ALA A 472 13.65 16.37 16.49
C ALA A 472 14.12 14.90 16.43
N ASP A 473 14.33 14.26 17.58
CA ASP A 473 14.74 12.85 17.71
C ASP A 473 13.56 11.86 17.76
N SER A 474 12.31 12.32 17.63
CA SER A 474 11.10 11.49 17.70
C SER A 474 11.12 10.35 16.68
N ILE A 475 11.57 10.64 15.45
CA ILE A 475 11.60 9.64 14.38
C ILE A 475 12.70 8.60 14.60
N GLN A 476 13.87 8.98 15.12
CA GLN A 476 14.93 8.03 15.45
C GLN A 476 14.43 7.05 16.52
N ARG A 477 13.73 7.53 17.55
CA ARG A 477 13.12 6.68 18.58
C ARG A 477 12.10 5.71 18.01
N TYR A 478 11.25 6.18 17.09
CA TYR A 478 10.28 5.32 16.41
C TYR A 478 10.96 4.24 15.57
N LEU A 479 11.97 4.59 14.76
CA LEU A 479 12.69 3.63 13.93
C LEU A 479 13.51 2.64 14.75
N GLU A 480 14.13 3.08 15.85
CA GLU A 480 14.80 2.18 16.79
C GLU A 480 13.82 1.19 17.43
N LEU A 481 12.64 1.64 17.83
CA LEU A 481 11.59 0.77 18.36
C LEU A 481 11.12 -0.23 17.31
N ALA A 482 10.86 0.21 16.07
CA ALA A 482 10.46 -0.64 14.97
C ALA A 482 11.49 -1.74 14.67
N ALA A 483 12.78 -1.41 14.73
CA ALA A 483 13.86 -2.38 14.57
C ALA A 483 13.85 -3.44 15.68
N MET A 484 13.67 -3.02 16.95
CA MET A 484 13.55 -3.94 18.09
C MET A 484 12.34 -4.87 17.96
N CYS A 485 11.24 -4.43 17.33
CA CYS A 485 10.07 -5.28 17.13
C CYS A 485 10.38 -6.54 16.31
N SER A 486 11.39 -6.57 15.45
CA SER A 486 11.73 -7.78 14.67
C SER A 486 12.37 -8.89 15.52
N GLN A 487 13.05 -8.51 16.59
CA GLN A 487 13.78 -9.41 17.48
C GLN A 487 13.61 -8.96 18.94
N PRO A 488 12.38 -9.02 19.49
CA PRO A 488 12.05 -8.37 20.77
C PRO A 488 12.86 -8.92 21.95
N ARG A 489 13.26 -10.20 21.91
CA ARG A 489 14.11 -10.83 22.93
C ARG A 489 15.56 -10.36 22.92
N GLN A 490 15.99 -9.68 21.85
CA GLN A 490 17.32 -9.10 21.70
C GLN A 490 17.28 -7.56 21.85
N ALA A 491 16.16 -7.00 22.27
CA ALA A 491 16.01 -5.55 22.42
C ALA A 491 17.00 -4.97 23.45
N ASP A 492 17.62 -3.85 23.09
CA ASP A 492 18.48 -3.09 24.01
C ASP A 492 17.60 -2.42 25.09
N LEU A 493 17.66 -2.93 26.31
CA LEU A 493 16.84 -2.47 27.43
C LEU A 493 17.07 -0.98 27.75
N ARG A 494 18.29 -0.46 27.57
CA ARG A 494 18.59 0.95 27.83
C ARG A 494 17.89 1.84 26.82
N LYS A 495 17.93 1.47 25.53
CA LYS A 495 17.20 2.19 24.48
C LYS A 495 15.70 2.08 24.67
N LEU A 496 15.19 0.88 24.99
CA LEU A 496 13.76 0.66 25.24
C LEU A 496 13.24 1.54 26.38
N LEU A 497 13.97 1.63 27.51
CA LEU A 497 13.63 2.53 28.63
C LEU A 497 13.62 4.00 28.23
N ALA A 498 14.57 4.44 27.39
CA ALA A 498 14.61 5.82 26.90
C ALA A 498 13.43 6.13 25.97
N ILE A 499 13.02 5.17 25.13
CA ILE A 499 11.85 5.29 24.25
C ILE A 499 10.56 5.32 25.09
N GLU A 500 10.43 4.44 26.09
CA GLU A 500 9.29 4.44 27.02
C GLU A 500 9.14 5.77 27.76
N ALA A 501 10.24 6.32 28.28
CA ALA A 501 10.23 7.64 28.91
C ALA A 501 9.76 8.74 27.96
N PHE A 502 10.20 8.71 26.70
CA PHE A 502 9.72 9.62 25.65
C PHE A 502 8.21 9.45 25.41
N VAL A 503 7.73 8.22 25.21
CA VAL A 503 6.31 7.95 24.96
C VAL A 503 5.45 8.47 26.11
N ASN A 504 5.85 8.20 27.36
CA ASN A 504 5.14 8.66 28.55
C ASN A 504 5.14 10.19 28.67
N ALA A 505 6.26 10.87 28.37
CA ALA A 505 6.37 12.32 28.45
C ALA A 505 5.52 13.06 27.40
N HIS A 506 5.18 12.39 26.29
CA HIS A 506 4.42 12.96 25.18
C HIS A 506 3.01 12.39 25.04
N GLN A 507 2.62 11.45 25.90
CA GLN A 507 1.30 10.82 25.84
C GLN A 507 0.17 11.85 25.84
N GLY A 508 -0.76 11.71 24.89
CA GLY A 508 -1.91 12.60 24.75
C GLY A 508 -1.63 13.98 24.15
N LYS A 509 -0.37 14.31 23.80
CA LYS A 509 -0.04 15.60 23.17
C LYS A 509 -0.25 15.59 21.65
N GLY A 510 -0.46 16.78 21.09
CA GLY A 510 -0.55 16.99 19.65
C GLY A 510 -1.90 16.63 19.03
N THR A 511 -1.92 16.50 17.72
CA THR A 511 -3.04 16.09 16.86
C THR A 511 -3.47 14.64 17.11
N ALA A 512 -4.60 14.21 16.54
CA ALA A 512 -5.07 12.83 16.65
C ALA A 512 -4.06 11.83 16.06
N ARG A 513 -3.42 12.20 14.96
CA ARG A 513 -2.32 11.46 14.32
C ARG A 513 -1.13 11.27 15.26
N ASN A 514 -0.65 12.34 15.91
CA ASN A 514 0.47 12.25 16.84
C ASN A 514 0.15 11.34 18.04
N ARG A 515 -1.08 11.44 18.56
CA ARG A 515 -1.56 10.59 19.65
C ARG A 515 -1.68 9.12 19.23
N ASP A 516 -2.17 8.82 18.03
CA ASP A 516 -2.20 7.45 17.50
C ASP A 516 -0.78 6.89 17.39
N THR A 517 0.17 7.64 16.79
CA THR A 517 1.59 7.24 16.71
C THR A 517 2.16 6.88 18.08
N LEU A 518 2.01 7.76 19.08
CA LEU A 518 2.51 7.51 20.44
C LEU A 518 1.81 6.31 21.10
N THR A 519 0.52 6.10 20.83
CA THR A 519 -0.22 4.93 21.30
C THR A 519 0.35 3.65 20.70
N ARG A 520 0.65 3.62 19.39
CA ARG A 520 1.27 2.45 18.74
C ARG A 520 2.69 2.18 19.24
N MET A 521 3.45 3.24 19.57
CA MET A 521 4.74 3.08 20.22
C MET A 521 4.59 2.49 21.63
N ALA A 522 3.62 2.93 22.43
CA ALA A 522 3.34 2.36 23.74
C ALA A 522 2.98 0.87 23.67
N GLU A 523 2.10 0.50 22.72
CA GLU A 523 1.76 -0.90 22.44
C GLU A 523 3.00 -1.74 22.11
N ALA A 524 3.92 -1.21 21.31
CA ALA A 524 5.16 -1.90 20.95
C ALA A 524 6.13 -2.05 22.12
N VAL A 525 6.28 -1.02 22.96
CA VAL A 525 7.08 -1.11 24.20
C VAL A 525 6.52 -2.20 25.11
N ALA A 526 5.20 -2.23 25.32
CA ALA A 526 4.55 -3.25 26.15
C ALA A 526 4.74 -4.66 25.58
N GLY A 527 4.61 -4.82 24.26
CA GLY A 527 4.84 -6.09 23.56
C GLY A 527 6.27 -6.62 23.73
N ILE A 528 7.28 -5.75 23.53
CA ILE A 528 8.70 -6.11 23.74
C ILE A 528 8.94 -6.51 25.21
N ARG A 529 8.41 -5.75 26.18
CA ARG A 529 8.53 -6.10 27.61
C ARG A 529 7.93 -7.47 27.92
N ALA A 530 6.75 -7.77 27.37
CA ALA A 530 6.10 -9.06 27.56
C ALA A 530 6.95 -10.20 26.98
N GLU A 531 7.56 -10.02 25.82
CA GLU A 531 8.49 -11.00 25.23
C GLU A 531 9.76 -11.21 26.04
N LEU A 532 10.34 -10.13 26.61
CA LEU A 532 11.51 -10.21 27.48
C LEU A 532 11.21 -10.90 28.82
N ALA A 533 9.97 -10.82 29.31
CA ALA A 533 9.54 -11.49 30.53
C ALA A 533 9.26 -12.99 30.34
N LYS A 534 9.08 -13.46 29.09
CA LYS A 534 8.88 -14.89 28.82
C LYS A 534 10.17 -15.67 29.12
N PRO A 535 10.08 -16.88 29.69
CA PRO A 535 11.25 -17.73 29.83
C PRO A 535 11.88 -18.03 28.46
N PRO A 536 13.20 -18.30 28.41
CA PRO A 536 13.85 -18.77 27.20
C PRO A 536 13.06 -19.94 26.63
N ALA A 537 12.82 -19.94 25.32
CA ALA A 537 12.10 -21.05 24.71
C ALA A 537 12.93 -22.31 24.96
N THR A 538 12.38 -23.28 25.70
CA THR A 538 12.98 -24.60 25.77
C THR A 538 13.01 -25.11 24.34
N ARG A 539 14.21 -25.38 23.80
CA ARG A 539 14.30 -25.99 22.47
C ARG A 539 13.44 -27.25 22.51
N PRO A 540 12.47 -27.41 21.59
CA PRO A 540 11.82 -28.69 21.43
C PRO A 540 12.93 -29.72 21.21
N LYS A 541 12.94 -30.76 22.05
CA LYS A 541 13.88 -31.87 21.93
C LYS A 541 13.65 -32.63 20.63
#